data_AF-A0A415RIT1-F1
#
_entry.id   AF-A0A415RIT1-F1
#
_cell.length_a   1.000
_cell.length_b   1.000
_cell.length_c   1.000
_cell.angle_alpha   90.00
_cell.angle_beta   90.00
_cell.angle_gamma   90.00
#
_symmetry.space_group_name_H-M   'P 1'
#
loop_
_entity.id
_entity.type
_entity.pdbx_description
1 polymer ?
#
loop_
_entity_poly.entity_id
_entity_poly.type
_entity_poly.pdbx_seq_one_letter_code
_entity_poly.pdbx_strand_id
1 'polypeptide(L)' 'MENTTTTNEYPKRYMTIKELVPYGFSSYELKKFIEIKGFPAYKPPGKTSAWKIDTSKLDKWLMRRFGTKGEG' A
#
# COMPACT_ATOMS: atom_id res chain seq x y z
N MET A 1 18.86 3.80 26.87
CA MET A 1 18.20 2.82 25.99
C MET A 1 17.37 3.64 25.03
N GLU A 2 17.86 3.76 23.79
CA GLU A 2 17.20 4.54 22.75
C GLU A 2 15.96 3.78 22.32
N ASN A 3 14.79 4.34 22.63
CA ASN A 3 13.52 3.85 22.15
C ASN A 3 13.41 4.30 20.69
N THR A 4 14.12 3.62 19.78
CA THR A 4 13.90 3.81 18.35
C THR A 4 12.52 3.27 18.03
N THR A 5 11.52 4.13 18.14
CA THR A 5 10.27 3.99 17.41
C THR A 5 10.68 3.91 15.94
N THR A 6 10.89 2.69 15.45
CA THR A 6 11.04 2.41 14.03
C THR A 6 9.73 2.83 13.41
N THR A 7 9.65 4.09 12.99
CA THR A 7 8.67 4.54 12.02
C THR A 7 8.80 3.54 10.87
N ASN A 8 7.83 2.64 10.77
CA ASN A 8 7.69 1.68 9.67
C ASN A 8 7.24 2.47 8.42
N GLU A 9 7.94 3.57 8.15
CA GLU A 9 7.68 4.50 7.08
C GLU A 9 8.21 3.85 5.81
N TYR A 10 7.31 3.72 4.85
CA TYR A 10 7.67 3.24 3.54
C TYR A 10 8.80 4.12 2.99
N PRO A 11 9.93 3.54 2.57
CA PRO A 11 11.11 4.29 2.14
C PRO A 11 10.84 5.11 0.87
N LYS A 12 9.75 4.81 0.16
CA LYS A 12 9.33 5.48 -1.05
C LYS A 12 7.84 5.75 -0.99
N ARG A 13 7.46 6.93 -1.51
CA ARG A 13 6.06 7.30 -1.74
C ARG A 13 5.36 6.36 -2.73
N TYR A 14 6.09 5.83 -3.70
CA TYR A 14 5.55 4.94 -4.71
C TYR A 14 6.33 3.64 -4.71
N MET A 15 5.67 2.55 -4.34
CA MET A 15 6.29 1.23 -4.24
C MET A 15 5.54 0.23 -5.10
N THR A 16 6.27 -0.73 -5.66
CA THR A 16 5.66 -1.83 -6.39
C THR A 16 5.09 -2.87 -5.42
N ILE A 17 4.24 -3.76 -5.93
CA ILE A 17 3.68 -4.88 -5.15
C ILE A 17 4.80 -5.70 -4.49
N LYS A 18 5.89 -5.98 -5.21
CA LYS A 18 7.04 -6.75 -4.71
C LYS A 18 7.74 -6.03 -3.54
N GLU A 19 7.86 -4.72 -3.62
CA GLU A 19 8.48 -3.92 -2.56
C GLU A 19 7.61 -3.85 -1.30
N LEU A 20 6.29 -4.05 -1.41
CA LEU A 20 5.39 -4.08 -0.26
C LEU A 20 5.30 -5.44 0.42
N VAL A 21 5.70 -6.53 -0.24
CA VAL A 21 5.73 -7.89 0.35
C VAL A 21 6.51 -7.95 1.68
N PRO A 22 7.74 -7.44 1.80
CA PRO A 22 8.48 -7.47 3.06
C PRO A 22 7.85 -6.63 4.17
N TYR A 23 6.88 -5.76 3.87
CA TYR A 23 6.14 -4.95 4.84
C TYR A 23 4.85 -5.65 5.33
N GLY A 24 4.69 -6.94 5.01
CA GLY A 24 3.54 -7.74 5.44
C GLY A 24 2.36 -7.74 4.48
N PHE A 25 2.50 -7.14 3.28
CA PHE A 25 1.43 -7.18 2.28
C PHE A 25 1.49 -8.44 1.43
N SER A 26 0.35 -9.09 1.24
CA SER A 26 0.25 -10.19 0.28
C SER A 26 0.24 -9.64 -1.15
N SER A 27 1.16 -10.14 -1.97
CA SER A 27 1.21 -9.79 -3.39
C SER A 27 -0.08 -10.15 -4.13
N TYR A 28 -0.79 -11.20 -3.69
CA TYR A 28 -2.08 -11.59 -4.22
C TYR A 28 -3.18 -10.60 -3.86
N GLU A 29 -3.25 -10.17 -2.60
CA GLU A 29 -4.22 -9.17 -2.16
C GLU A 29 -3.98 -7.82 -2.82
N LEU A 30 -2.72 -7.36 -2.90
CA LEU A 30 -2.38 -6.13 -3.60
C LEU A 30 -2.75 -6.18 -5.08
N LYS A 31 -2.61 -7.33 -5.75
CA LYS A 31 -3.07 -7.52 -7.13
C LYS A 31 -4.58 -7.40 -7.27
N LYS A 32 -5.36 -7.86 -6.28
CA LYS A 32 -6.81 -7.60 -6.26
C LYS A 32 -7.12 -6.14 -5.99
N PHE A 33 -6.38 -5.49 -5.09
CA PHE A 33 -6.65 -4.11 -4.71
C PHE A 33 -6.40 -3.13 -5.86
N ILE A 34 -5.38 -3.34 -6.69
CA ILE A 34 -5.15 -2.49 -7.88
C ILE A 34 -6.31 -2.54 -8.90
N GLU A 35 -7.14 -3.59 -8.88
CA GLU A 35 -8.34 -3.68 -9.72
C GLU A 35 -9.53 -2.93 -9.11
N ILE A 36 -9.46 -2.55 -7.83
CA ILE A 36 -10.50 -1.79 -7.15
C ILE A 36 -10.41 -0.31 -7.52
N LYS A 37 -11.51 0.25 -8.02
CA LYS A 37 -11.62 1.66 -8.34
C LYS A 37 -11.34 2.52 -7.08
N GLY A 38 -10.40 3.45 -7.22
CA GLY A 38 -10.00 4.36 -6.14
C GLY A 38 -8.93 3.79 -5.21
N PHE A 39 -8.41 2.59 -5.46
CA PHE A 39 -7.16 2.14 -4.84
C PHE A 39 -6.03 3.10 -5.24
N PRO A 40 -5.17 3.53 -4.29
CA PRO A 40 -4.10 4.48 -4.56
C PRO A 40 -2.94 3.82 -5.31
N ALA A 41 -3.20 3.27 -6.49
CA ALA A 41 -2.18 2.78 -7.39
C ALA A 41 -2.32 3.43 -8.76
N TYR A 42 -1.19 3.56 -9.44
CA TYR A 42 -1.14 4.00 -10.82
C TYR A 42 -0.20 3.11 -11.61
N LYS A 43 -0.52 2.94 -12.90
CA LYS A 43 0.36 2.28 -13.86
C LYS A 43 1.05 3.37 -14.68
N PRO A 44 2.38 3.53 -14.59
CA PRO A 44 3.08 4.49 -15.43
C PRO A 44 2.91 4.13 -16.92
N PRO A 45 2.99 5.12 -17.83
CA PRO A 45 2.93 4.87 -19.26
C PRO A 45 4.13 4.00 -19.68
N GLY A 46 3.83 2.81 -20.19
CA GLY A 46 4.82 1.83 -20.64
C GLY A 46 4.22 0.41 -20.70
N LYS A 47 4.48 -0.31 -21.80
CA LYS A 47 3.91 -1.66 -22.01
C LYS A 47 4.26 -2.66 -20.89
N THR A 48 5.44 -2.51 -20.29
CA THR A 48 5.99 -3.39 -19.25
C THR A 48 6.00 -2.77 -17.85
N SER A 49 5.42 -1.58 -17.69
CA SER A 49 5.48 -0.85 -16.42
C SER A 49 4.66 -1.56 -15.34
N ALA A 50 5.32 -1.86 -14.22
CA ALA A 50 4.68 -2.40 -13.03
C ALA A 50 3.78 -1.36 -12.36
N TRP A 51 2.71 -1.84 -11.71
CA TRP A 51 1.86 -1.00 -10.87
C TRP A 51 2.67 -0.42 -9.71
N LYS A 52 2.49 0.89 -9.49
CA LYS A 52 3.08 1.62 -8.38
C LYS A 52 1.98 2.07 -7.44
N ILE A 53 2.13 1.75 -6.17
CA ILE A 53 1.18 2.00 -5.10
C ILE A 53 1.68 3.20 -4.29
N ASP A 54 0.83 4.20 -4.12
CA ASP A 54 1.07 5.39 -3.32
C ASP A 54 0.92 5.03 -1.85
N THR A 55 2.05 4.78 -1.21
CA THR A 55 2.14 4.34 0.19
C THR A 55 1.63 5.39 1.16
N SER A 56 1.72 6.68 0.83
CA SER A 56 1.16 7.77 1.64
C SER A 56 -0.36 7.77 1.71
N LYS A 57 -1.03 7.09 0.76
CA LYS A 57 -2.50 6.94 0.71
C LYS A 57 -2.96 5.52 0.99
N LEU A 58 -2.06 4.54 0.90
CA LEU A 58 -2.35 3.12 1.10
C LEU A 58 -2.98 2.88 2.47
N ASP A 59 -2.37 3.38 3.54
CA ASP A 59 -2.85 3.20 4.91
C ASP A 59 -4.27 3.76 5.11
N LYS A 60 -4.50 5.00 4.69
CA LYS A 60 -5.83 5.64 4.70
C LYS A 60 -6.86 4.87 3.90
N TRP A 61 -6.48 4.31 2.76
CA TRP A 61 -7.39 3.51 1.94
C TRP A 61 -7.74 2.18 2.63
N LEU A 62 -6.75 1.51 3.23
CA LEU A 62 -6.96 0.27 3.98
C LEU A 62 -7.83 0.51 5.22
N MET A 63 -7.57 1.57 5.98
CA MET A 63 -8.44 1.99 7.10
C MET A 63 -9.87 2.26 6.63
N ARG A 64 -10.07 2.94 5.51
CA ARG A 64 -11.43 3.19 4.98
C ARG A 64 -12.11 1.89 4.51
N ARG A 65 -11.36 0.94 3.96
CA ARG A 65 -11.90 -0.28 3.33
C ARG A 65 -12.11 -1.41 4.33
N PHE A 66 -11.18 -1.57 5.26
CA PHE A 66 -11.08 -2.69 6.21
C PHE A 66 -11.03 -2.25 7.67
N GLY A 67 -10.75 -0.97 7.95
CA GLY A 67 -10.89 -0.43 9.29
C GLY A 67 -12.37 -0.49 9.66
N THR A 68 -12.70 -1.44 10.53
CA THR A 68 -14.01 -1.57 11.16
C THR A 68 -14.40 -0.20 11.70
N LYS A 69 -15.52 0.31 11.21
CA LYS A 69 -16.27 1.34 11.93
C LYS A 69 -16.58 0.69 13.27
N GLY A 70 -15.84 1.06 14.31
CA GLY A 70 -16.19 0.66 15.67
C GLY A 70 -17.63 1.10 15.89
N GLU A 71 -18.53 0.12 15.95
CA GLU A 71 -19.81 0.28 16.63
C GLU A 71 -19.45 0.56 18.08
N GLY A 72 -19.57 1.84 18.47
CA GLY A 72 -19.67 2.26 19.86
C GLY A 72 -21.09 2.13 20.36
#